data_AF-A0A7X6CHR6-F1
#
_entry.id   AF-A0A7X6CHR6-F1
#
_cell.length_a   1.000
_cell.length_b   1.000
_cell.length_c   1.000
_cell.angle_alpha   90.00
_cell.angle_beta   90.00
_cell.angle_gamma   90.00
#
_symmetry.space_group_name_H-M   'P 1'
#
loop_
_entity.id
_entity.type
_entity.pdbx_description
1 polymer ?
#
loop_
_entity_poly.entity_id
_entity_poly.type
_entity_poly.pdbx_seq_one_letter_code
_entity_poly.pdbx_strand_id
1 'polypeptide(L)'
;MILNEVEEQAKRLLQTLLSVPFESCALITREFRDLPMSPGLYAVKHREHGLLYIGKAKKLRERFRGGHKACTWSWLDDYDYRDVAIAFAPLSMVDVLKLGDELESILIHATQPPYNARYPSRN
;
A
#
# COMPACT_ATOMS: atom_id res chain seq x y z
N MET A 1 -22.28 -8.46 -13.27
CA MET A 1 -21.73 -7.26 -13.95
C MET A 1 -20.81 -6.43 -13.05
N ILE A 2 -21.14 -6.21 -11.76
CA ILE A 2 -20.34 -5.39 -10.84
C ILE A 2 -18.91 -5.92 -10.57
N LEU A 3 -18.72 -7.24 -10.47
CA LEU A 3 -17.40 -7.83 -10.17
C LEU A 3 -16.32 -7.42 -11.20
N ASN A 4 -16.68 -7.36 -12.48
CA ASN A 4 -15.74 -7.01 -13.54
C ASN A 4 -15.31 -5.53 -13.46
N GLU A 5 -16.19 -4.63 -13.01
CA GLU A 5 -15.85 -3.22 -12.84
C GLU A 5 -14.88 -3.01 -11.67
N VAL A 6 -15.11 -3.72 -10.55
CA VAL A 6 -14.23 -3.68 -9.38
C VAL A 6 -12.87 -4.31 -9.68
N GLU A 7 -12.82 -5.42 -10.41
CA GLU A 7 -11.57 -6.04 -10.86
C GLU A 7 -10.78 -5.13 -11.80
N GLU A 8 -11.43 -4.48 -12.78
CA GLU A 8 -10.77 -3.52 -13.66
C GLU A 8 -10.32 -2.26 -12.93
N GLN A 9 -11.07 -1.82 -11.92
CA GLN A 9 -10.62 -0.76 -11.02
C GLN A 9 -9.39 -1.19 -10.20
N ALA A 10 -9.40 -2.40 -9.63
CA ALA A 10 -8.26 -2.95 -8.90
C ALA A 10 -7.02 -3.03 -9.79
N LYS A 11 -7.13 -3.57 -11.01
CA LYS A 11 -6.01 -3.64 -11.97
C LYS A 11 -5.43 -2.26 -12.29
N ARG A 12 -6.27 -1.25 -12.54
CA ARG A 12 -5.81 0.13 -12.80
C ARG A 12 -5.10 0.75 -11.60
N LEU A 13 -5.63 0.54 -10.39
CA LEU A 13 -5.00 1.02 -9.16
C LEU A 13 -3.67 0.30 -8.89
N LEU A 14 -3.61 -1.01 -9.17
CA LEU A 14 -2.38 -1.78 -9.06
C LEU A 14 -1.31 -1.25 -9.99
N GLN A 15 -1.65 -1.08 -11.27
CA GLN A 15 -0.75 -0.53 -12.27
C GLN A 15 -0.23 0.83 -11.83
N THR A 16 -1.11 1.70 -11.31
CA THR A 16 -0.72 3.00 -10.76
C THR A 16 0.32 2.86 -9.64
N LEU A 17 0.07 2.01 -8.64
CA LEU A 17 0.99 1.81 -7.51
C LEU A 17 2.34 1.20 -7.94
N LEU A 18 2.31 0.25 -8.87
CA LEU A 18 3.52 -0.42 -9.36
C LEU A 18 4.34 0.48 -10.28
N SER A 19 3.69 1.30 -11.11
CA SER A 19 4.35 2.19 -12.07
C SER A 19 5.04 3.38 -11.43
N VAL A 20 4.70 3.75 -10.18
CA VAL A 20 5.43 4.82 -9.46
C VAL A 20 6.88 4.39 -9.28
N PRO A 21 7.86 5.09 -9.89
CA PRO A 21 9.28 4.79 -9.67
C PRO A 21 9.63 4.94 -8.19
N PHE A 22 10.61 4.17 -7.71
CA PHE A 22 10.98 4.19 -6.30
C PHE A 22 11.37 5.60 -5.84
N GLU A 23 12.07 6.35 -6.69
CA GLU A 23 12.53 7.72 -6.46
C GLU A 23 11.38 8.73 -6.31
N SER A 24 10.19 8.39 -6.80
CA SER A 24 8.98 9.20 -6.69
C SER A 24 8.09 8.78 -5.51
N CYS A 25 8.46 7.73 -4.79
CA CYS A 25 7.74 7.27 -3.61
C CYS A 25 8.09 8.13 -2.38
N ALA A 26 7.19 8.19 -1.41
CA ALA A 26 7.43 8.88 -0.15
C ALA A 26 8.37 8.05 0.73
N LEU A 27 9.44 8.68 1.21
CA LEU A 27 10.43 8.02 2.05
C LEU A 27 9.90 7.76 3.47
N ILE A 28 10.45 6.73 4.12
CA ILE A 28 10.19 6.49 5.54
C ILE A 28 10.89 7.57 6.36
N THR A 29 10.09 8.36 7.07
CA THR A 29 10.54 9.39 8.01
C THR A 29 9.72 9.29 9.29
N ARG A 30 10.21 9.88 10.38
CA ARG A 30 9.51 9.84 11.67
C ARG A 30 8.11 10.47 11.61
N GLU A 31 7.94 11.55 10.85
CA GLU A 31 6.66 12.29 10.78
C GLU A 31 5.81 11.97 9.55
N PHE A 32 6.38 11.28 8.54
CA PHE A 32 5.74 10.96 7.26
C PHE A 32 5.12 12.18 6.56
N ARG A 33 5.84 13.32 6.54
CA ARG A 33 5.30 14.60 6.03
C ARG A 33 4.92 14.52 4.55
N ASP A 34 5.62 13.70 3.78
CA ASP A 34 5.38 13.54 2.34
C ASP A 34 4.18 12.63 2.03
N LEU A 35 3.65 11.91 3.02
CA LEU A 35 2.40 11.18 2.86
C LEU A 35 1.20 12.14 2.95
N PRO A 36 0.19 11.99 2.07
CA PRO A 36 -1.02 12.79 2.13
C PRO A 36 -1.93 12.41 3.30
N MET A 37 -2.80 13.34 3.67
CA MET A 37 -3.90 13.15 4.63
C MET A 37 -5.20 12.77 3.91
N SER A 38 -5.12 11.94 2.87
CA SER A 38 -6.24 11.58 2.01
C SER A 38 -6.52 10.07 1.99
N PRO A 39 -7.74 9.66 1.61
CA PRO A 39 -8.09 8.27 1.41
C PRO A 39 -7.44 7.70 0.14
N GLY A 40 -7.10 6.41 0.19
CA GLY A 40 -6.51 5.71 -0.96
C GLY A 40 -5.92 4.35 -0.62
N LEU A 41 -5.34 3.74 -1.64
CA LEU A 41 -4.48 2.56 -1.52
C LEU A 41 -3.03 2.99 -1.43
N TYR A 42 -2.23 2.20 -0.74
CA TYR A 42 -0.79 2.38 -0.69
C TYR A 42 -0.06 1.07 -0.87
N ALA A 43 1.17 1.18 -1.35
CA ALA A 43 2.12 0.09 -1.43
C ALA A 43 3.39 0.47 -0.66
N VAL A 44 3.93 -0.44 0.13
CA VAL A 44 5.29 -0.35 0.64
C VAL A 44 6.19 -1.13 -0.31
N LYS A 45 7.24 -0.49 -0.80
CA LYS A 45 8.14 -1.01 -1.82
C LYS A 45 9.57 -0.99 -1.30
N HIS A 46 10.35 -2.01 -1.65
CA HIS A 46 11.80 -2.01 -1.58
C HIS A 46 12.38 -1.59 -2.93
N ARG A 47 13.54 -0.94 -2.93
CA ARG A 47 14.27 -0.53 -4.15
C ARG A 47 14.54 -1.71 -5.09
N GLU A 48 15.14 -2.77 -4.55
CA GLU A 48 15.51 -3.97 -5.31
C GLU A 48 14.47 -5.10 -5.28
N HIS A 49 13.89 -5.40 -4.10
CA HIS A 49 12.91 -6.48 -3.93
C HIS A 49 11.48 -6.13 -4.37
N GLY A 50 11.22 -4.89 -4.79
CA GLY A 50 9.92 -4.49 -5.34
C GLY A 50 8.83 -4.41 -4.26
N LEU A 51 7.65 -4.95 -4.55
CA LEU A 51 6.48 -4.79 -3.69
C LEU A 51 6.58 -5.63 -2.41
N LEU A 52 6.53 -4.98 -1.24
CA LEU A 52 6.56 -5.65 0.06
C LEU A 52 5.17 -5.80 0.69
N TYR A 53 4.34 -4.76 0.58
CA TYR A 53 3.01 -4.70 1.21
C TYR A 53 2.03 -3.86 0.40
N ILE A 54 0.74 -4.20 0.41
CA ILE A 54 -0.37 -3.37 -0.06
C ILE A 54 -1.39 -3.20 1.07
N GLY A 55 -1.96 -2.00 1.18
CA GLY A 55 -3.19 -1.82 1.95
C GLY A 55 -3.96 -0.56 1.61
N LYS A 56 -5.02 -0.30 2.37
CA LYS A 56 -5.84 0.91 2.26
C LYS A 56 -5.81 1.79 3.49
N ALA A 57 -6.06 3.08 3.30
CA ALA A 57 -6.17 4.05 4.38
C ALA A 57 -7.28 5.06 4.10
N LYS A 58 -7.99 5.50 5.14
CA LYS A 58 -8.87 6.69 5.10
C LYS A 58 -8.05 7.99 5.10
N LYS A 59 -6.88 7.95 5.75
CA LYS A 59 -5.90 9.03 5.85
C LYS A 59 -4.52 8.39 5.92
N LEU A 60 -3.76 8.47 4.83
CA LEU A 60 -2.52 7.70 4.71
C LEU A 60 -1.48 8.05 5.77
N ARG A 61 -1.18 9.34 5.99
CA ARG A 61 -0.19 9.75 7.00
C ARG A 61 -0.54 9.28 8.41
N GLU A 62 -1.81 9.35 8.82
CA GLU A 62 -2.26 8.85 10.13
C GLU A 62 -2.08 7.32 10.24
N ARG A 63 -2.32 6.58 9.15
CA ARG A 63 -2.12 5.12 9.11
C ARG A 63 -0.68 4.71 9.42
N PHE A 64 0.31 5.56 9.12
CA PHE A 64 1.73 5.30 9.39
C PHE A 64 2.24 5.89 10.71
N ARG A 65 1.71 7.04 11.16
CA ARG A 65 2.18 7.74 12.39
C ARG A 65 2.11 6.92 13.68
N GLY A 66 1.20 5.95 13.77
CA GLY A 66 1.06 5.06 14.94
C GLY A 66 1.99 3.84 14.94
N GLY A 67 2.91 3.76 13.97
CA GLY A 67 3.64 2.54 13.66
C GLY A 67 2.88 1.70 12.63
N HIS A 68 3.57 1.26 11.59
CA HIS A 68 3.01 0.43 10.54
C HIS A 68 3.75 -0.90 10.45
N LYS A 69 3.02 -2.01 10.47
CA LYS A 69 3.60 -3.37 10.51
C LYS A 69 4.60 -3.63 9.39
N ALA A 70 4.35 -3.12 8.18
CA ALA A 70 5.26 -3.27 7.06
C ALA A 70 6.63 -2.59 7.29
N CYS A 71 6.68 -1.46 8.01
CA CYS A 71 7.94 -0.81 8.38
C CYS A 71 8.69 -1.64 9.44
N THR A 72 7.96 -2.24 10.39
CA THR A 72 8.56 -3.11 11.39
C THR A 72 9.13 -4.38 10.76
N TRP A 73 8.42 -5.00 9.83
CA TRP A 73 8.90 -6.21 9.15
C TRP A 73 10.06 -5.93 8.21
N SER A 74 10.06 -4.81 7.47
CA SER A 74 11.22 -4.43 6.67
C SER A 74 12.47 -4.21 7.53
N TRP A 75 12.29 -3.66 8.73
CA TRP A 75 13.39 -3.54 9.69
C TRP A 75 13.84 -4.90 10.23
N LEU A 76 12.92 -5.83 10.50
CA LEU A 76 13.27 -7.20 10.94
C LEU A 76 13.96 -8.02 9.85
N ASP A 77 13.68 -7.73 8.59
CA ASP A 77 14.36 -8.32 7.42
C ASP A 77 15.71 -7.63 7.11
N ASP A 78 16.18 -6.73 7.98
CA ASP A 78 17.46 -6.01 7.89
C ASP A 78 17.60 -5.11 6.64
N TYR A 79 16.49 -4.58 6.12
CA TYR A 79 16.53 -3.60 5.04
C TYR A 79 16.93 -2.20 5.53
N ASP A 80 17.78 -1.49 4.77
CA ASP A 80 18.01 -0.06 4.98
C ASP A 80 16.69 0.69 4.73
N TYR A 81 16.28 1.52 5.68
CA TYR A 81 15.06 2.33 5.58
C TYR A 81 15.05 3.26 4.36
N ARG A 82 16.22 3.58 3.79
CA ARG A 82 16.38 4.39 2.56
C ARG A 82 16.03 3.63 1.29
N ASP A 83 16.03 2.30 1.37
CA ASP A 83 15.63 1.41 0.29
C ASP A 83 14.18 0.94 0.46
N VAL A 84 13.45 1.50 1.42
CA VAL A 84 12.01 1.27 1.59
C VAL A 84 11.23 2.58 1.44
N ALA A 85 10.23 2.59 0.56
CA ALA A 85 9.41 3.76 0.28
C ALA A 85 7.93 3.40 0.07
N ILE A 86 7.09 4.42 0.08
CA ILE A 86 5.63 4.28 0.08
C ILE A 86 5.06 4.92 -1.19
N ALA A 87 4.41 4.12 -2.03
CA ALA A 87 3.61 4.60 -3.15
C ALA A 87 2.15 4.78 -2.72
N PHE A 88 1.44 5.72 -3.35
CA PHE A 88 0.05 6.03 -3.02
C PHE A 88 -0.79 6.21 -4.28
N ALA A 89 -1.98 5.61 -4.28
CA ALA A 89 -3.01 5.79 -5.28
C ALA A 89 -4.26 6.36 -4.58
N PRO A 90 -4.63 7.63 -4.84
CA PRO A 90 -5.79 8.24 -4.20
C PRO A 90 -7.08 7.54 -4.59
N LEU A 91 -8.01 7.43 -3.63
CA LEU A 91 -9.38 6.98 -3.86
C LEU A 91 -10.34 7.95 -3.19
N SER A 92 -11.60 7.96 -3.61
CA SER A 92 -12.62 8.67 -2.84
C SER A 92 -12.84 7.98 -1.48
N MET A 93 -13.32 8.73 -0.48
CA MET A 93 -13.69 8.13 0.81
C MET A 93 -14.79 7.08 0.64
N VAL A 94 -15.68 7.26 -0.33
CA VAL A 94 -16.76 6.32 -0.64
C VAL A 94 -16.17 5.00 -1.13
N ASP A 95 -15.19 5.04 -2.04
CA ASP A 95 -14.57 3.83 -2.59
C ASP A 95 -13.79 3.07 -1.52
N VAL A 96 -13.05 3.76 -0.65
CA VAL A 96 -12.35 3.11 0.49
C VAL A 96 -13.33 2.41 1.43
N LEU A 97 -14.52 2.97 1.65
CA LEU A 97 -15.52 2.40 2.54
C LEU A 97 -16.35 1.27 1.91
N LYS A 98 -16.69 1.40 0.62
CA LYS A 98 -17.57 0.46 -0.07
C LYS A 98 -16.84 -0.69 -0.77
N LEU A 99 -15.70 -0.38 -1.37
CA LEU A 99 -14.95 -1.31 -2.25
C LEU A 99 -13.56 -1.63 -1.71
N GLY A 100 -13.09 -0.90 -0.70
CA GLY A 100 -11.70 -0.97 -0.25
C GLY A 100 -11.23 -2.38 0.12
N ASP A 101 -12.05 -3.17 0.83
CA ASP A 101 -11.69 -4.54 1.23
C ASP A 101 -11.64 -5.51 0.04
N GLU A 102 -12.57 -5.37 -0.90
CA GLU A 102 -12.61 -6.18 -2.12
C GLU A 102 -11.42 -5.83 -3.03
N LEU A 103 -11.16 -4.54 -3.23
CA LEU A 103 -9.99 -4.06 -3.97
C LEU A 103 -8.70 -4.57 -3.32
N GLU A 104 -8.53 -4.41 -2.01
CA GLU A 104 -7.33 -4.88 -1.28
C GLU A 104 -7.16 -6.41 -1.42
N SER A 105 -8.25 -7.17 -1.34
CA SER A 105 -8.22 -8.63 -1.48
C SER A 105 -7.81 -9.07 -2.88
N ILE A 106 -8.36 -8.47 -3.94
CA ILE A 106 -7.98 -8.74 -5.33
C ILE A 106 -6.49 -8.44 -5.54
N LEU A 107 -6.02 -7.29 -5.04
CA LEU A 107 -4.63 -6.86 -5.17
C LEU A 107 -3.67 -7.80 -4.45
N ILE A 108 -3.96 -8.15 -3.20
CA ILE A 108 -3.15 -9.08 -2.43
C ILE A 108 -3.10 -10.44 -3.12
N HIS A 109 -4.24 -10.93 -3.61
CA HIS A 109 -4.29 -12.22 -4.31
C HIS A 109 -3.44 -12.20 -5.58
N ALA A 110 -3.55 -11.15 -6.38
CA ALA A 110 -2.83 -11.00 -7.65
C ALA A 110 -1.32 -10.79 -7.49
N THR A 111 -0.87 -10.21 -6.38
CA THR A 111 0.54 -9.79 -6.22
C THR A 111 1.31 -10.54 -5.14
N GLN A 112 0.62 -11.24 -4.24
CA GLN A 112 1.20 -11.97 -3.12
C GLN A 112 2.33 -11.21 -2.39
N PRO A 113 2.15 -9.94 -1.95
CA PRO A 113 3.21 -9.20 -1.30
C PRO A 113 3.65 -9.96 -0.04
N PRO A 114 4.96 -10.12 0.22
CA PRO A 114 5.46 -10.99 1.27
C PRO A 114 4.87 -10.65 2.64
N TYR A 115 4.61 -9.37 2.92
CA TYR A 115 4.07 -8.92 4.20
C TYR A 115 2.55 -9.01 4.30
N ASN A 116 1.83 -9.15 3.19
CA ASN A 116 0.41 -9.51 3.21
C ASN A 116 0.25 -11.03 3.32
N ALA A 117 1.05 -11.80 2.56
CA ALA A 117 0.93 -13.25 2.47
C ALA A 117 1.42 -13.98 3.75
N ARG A 118 2.55 -13.55 4.32
CA ARG A 118 3.10 -14.17 5.55
C ARG A 118 2.31 -13.79 6.80
N TYR A 119 1.68 -12.61 6.80
CA TYR A 119 1.04 -12.03 7.97
C TYR A 119 -0.30 -11.38 7.61
N PRO A 120 -1.29 -12.21 7.21
CA PRO A 120 -2.61 -11.72 6.84
C PRO A 120 -3.22 -10.97 8.03
N SER A 121 -3.85 -9.84 7.72
CA SER A 121 -4.66 -9.13 8.71
C SER A 121 -5.78 -10.07 9.16
N ARG A 122 -5.97 -10.25 10.48
CA ARG A 122 -7.17 -10.93 10.99
C ARG A 122 -8.35 -10.02 10.69
N ASN A 123 -9.24 -10.47 9.80
CA ASN A 123 -10.55 -9.85 9.61
C ASN A 123 -11.36 -9.90 10.90
#